data_AF-A0A378BFC3-F1
#
_entry.id   AF-A0A378BFC3-F1
#
_cell.length_a   1.000
_cell.length_b   1.000
_cell.length_c   1.000
_cell.angle_alpha   90.00
_cell.angle_beta   90.00
_cell.angle_gamma   90.00
#
_symmetry.space_group_name_H-M   'P 1'
#
loop_
_entity.id
_entity.type
_entity.pdbx_description
1 polymer ?
#
loop_
_entity_poly.entity_id
_entity_poly.type
_entity_poly.pdbx_seq_one_letter_code
_entity_poly.pdbx_strand_id
1 'polypeptide(L)'
;MSNISVQLDELMTRKGYTQSHVARAIGRSPAAISTFLSGKYSGDIKTLESELSGFIQRESDKDRLHHLNIDFVPTVTAKSGLEVIRMAHLENDINVIFGAAGLGKTMMLKEYARRYRDAILIEADPGYTALVLLQELCESLGLGKRGTIHELSESCITALRGTGRAVLIDEAENLPYRALEVIRRIHDKAGVGVVLAGMPRLIINLKGKRGEYAQLYSRVGFALDLQEKLPQADLQQILTNMVEEAGSESVFSAFYKASKGNARRLFKLARGTIRASEINATPIDAAMVNKVAGMLIS
;
A
#
# COMPACT_ATOMS: atom_id res chain seq x y z
N MET A 1 35.38 20.25 -11.30
CA MET A 1 34.07 19.60 -11.12
C MET A 1 33.21 20.54 -10.30
N SER A 2 31.98 20.85 -10.73
CA SER A 2 31.09 21.70 -9.93
C SER A 2 30.58 20.92 -8.71
N ASN A 3 30.26 21.61 -7.61
CA ASN A 3 29.75 20.98 -6.38
C ASN A 3 28.54 20.06 -6.67
N ILE A 4 27.69 20.46 -7.62
CA ILE A 4 26.51 19.70 -8.05
C ILE A 4 26.88 18.36 -8.70
N SER A 5 27.98 18.30 -9.47
CA SER A 5 28.43 17.05 -10.10
C SER A 5 28.84 15.99 -9.07
N VAL A 6 29.48 16.42 -7.97
CA VAL A 6 29.87 15.53 -6.86
C VAL A 6 28.64 15.03 -6.11
N GLN A 7 27.74 15.95 -5.73
CA GLN A 7 26.48 15.60 -5.05
C GLN A 7 25.60 14.66 -5.88
N LEU A 8 25.57 14.85 -7.20
CA LEU A 8 24.84 13.99 -8.10
C LEU A 8 25.43 12.57 -8.14
N ASP A 9 26.75 12.45 -8.26
CA ASP A 9 27.44 11.16 -8.32
C ASP A 9 27.28 10.36 -7.01
N GLU A 10 27.39 11.03 -5.86
CA GLU A 10 27.12 10.45 -4.54
C GLU A 10 25.68 9.95 -4.42
N LEU A 11 24.70 10.77 -4.83
CA LEU A 11 23.29 10.40 -4.81
C LEU A 11 23.02 9.20 -5.72
N MET A 12 23.55 9.22 -6.93
CA MET A 12 23.39 8.14 -7.90
C MET A 12 23.96 6.82 -7.38
N THR A 13 25.15 6.87 -6.77
CA THR A 13 25.78 5.71 -6.15
C THR A 13 24.96 5.19 -4.99
N ARG A 14 24.54 6.06 -4.06
CA ARG A 14 23.74 5.68 -2.89
C ARG A 14 22.38 5.07 -3.27
N LYS A 15 21.75 5.58 -4.33
CA LYS A 15 20.41 5.16 -4.77
C LYS A 15 20.41 4.09 -5.86
N GLY A 16 21.58 3.72 -6.39
CA GLY A 16 21.68 2.85 -7.56
C GLY A 16 21.03 3.46 -8.81
N TYR A 17 20.98 4.79 -8.91
CA TYR A 17 20.41 5.45 -10.07
C TYR A 17 21.38 5.46 -11.24
N THR A 18 20.85 5.17 -12.43
CA THR A 18 21.60 5.27 -13.67
C THR A 18 21.53 6.69 -14.23
N GLN A 19 22.50 7.08 -15.07
CA GLN A 19 22.45 8.38 -15.77
C GLN A 19 21.15 8.53 -16.58
N SER A 20 20.64 7.43 -17.15
CA SER A 20 19.36 7.40 -17.87
C SER A 20 18.15 7.67 -16.98
N HIS A 21 18.17 7.22 -15.72
CA HIS A 21 17.14 7.54 -14.74
C HIS A 21 17.13 9.04 -14.44
N VAL A 22 18.29 9.61 -14.11
CA VAL A 22 18.44 11.05 -13.82
C VAL A 22 18.00 11.89 -15.01
N ALA A 23 18.47 11.56 -16.21
CA ALA A 23 18.10 12.24 -17.45
C ALA A 23 16.58 12.29 -17.64
N ARG A 24 15.89 11.16 -17.46
CA ARG A 24 14.42 11.10 -17.53
C ARG A 24 13.75 11.95 -16.45
N ALA A 25 14.27 11.95 -15.22
CA ALA A 25 13.72 12.68 -14.09
C ALA A 25 13.77 14.22 -14.26
N ILE A 26 14.72 14.72 -15.06
CA ILE A 26 14.84 16.16 -15.37
C ILE A 26 14.45 16.51 -16.82
N GLY A 27 13.97 15.55 -17.61
CA GLY A 27 13.58 15.78 -19.00
C GLY A 27 14.73 16.06 -19.96
N ARG A 28 15.92 15.47 -19.72
CA ARG A 28 17.14 15.62 -20.53
C ARG A 28 17.56 14.31 -21.19
N SER A 29 18.55 14.37 -22.07
CA SER A 29 19.15 13.18 -22.68
C SER A 29 20.22 12.57 -21.77
N PRO A 30 20.43 11.24 -21.82
CA PRO A 30 21.53 10.60 -21.07
C PRO A 30 22.91 11.17 -21.40
N ALA A 31 23.12 11.59 -22.66
CA ALA A 31 24.35 12.22 -23.10
C ALA A 31 24.63 13.56 -22.38
N ALA A 32 23.59 14.35 -22.07
CA ALA A 32 23.74 15.59 -21.31
C ALA A 32 24.26 15.33 -19.89
N ILE A 33 23.77 14.28 -19.22
CA ILE A 33 24.24 13.88 -17.88
C ILE A 33 25.68 13.36 -17.93
N SER A 34 25.99 12.51 -18.91
CA SER A 34 27.34 11.95 -19.09
C SER A 34 28.40 13.03 -19.37
N THR A 35 28.09 13.97 -20.26
CA THR A 35 28.98 15.09 -20.58
C THR A 35 29.10 16.09 -19.44
N PHE A 36 28.04 16.27 -18.63
CA PHE A 36 28.09 17.10 -17.42
C PHE A 36 29.00 16.49 -16.35
N LEU A 37 28.81 15.20 -16.02
CA LEU A 37 29.62 14.49 -15.02
C LEU A 37 31.11 14.42 -15.42
N SER A 38 31.40 14.30 -16.71
CA SER A 38 32.78 14.32 -17.23
C SER A 38 33.38 15.73 -17.40
N GLY A 39 32.62 16.80 -17.07
CA GLY A 39 33.06 18.19 -17.17
C GLY A 39 33.19 18.73 -18.60
N LYS A 40 32.60 18.04 -19.59
CA LYS A 40 32.66 18.36 -21.02
C LYS A 40 31.36 18.93 -21.59
N TYR A 41 30.38 19.23 -20.75
CA TYR A 41 29.10 19.76 -21.20
C TYR A 41 29.24 21.18 -21.73
N SER A 42 28.93 21.38 -23.01
CA SER A 42 29.07 22.66 -23.72
C SER A 42 27.74 23.40 -23.91
N GLY A 43 26.65 22.89 -23.36
CA GLY A 43 25.32 23.50 -23.44
C GLY A 43 25.09 24.56 -22.35
N ASP A 44 23.82 24.89 -22.12
CA ASP A 44 23.44 25.80 -21.03
C ASP A 44 23.63 25.13 -19.66
N ILE A 45 24.82 25.33 -19.09
CA ILE A 45 25.23 24.72 -17.83
C ILE A 45 24.43 25.26 -16.63
N LYS A 46 24.01 26.53 -16.66
CA LYS A 46 23.28 27.15 -15.54
C LYS A 46 21.90 26.52 -15.38
N THR A 47 21.19 26.34 -16.51
CA THR A 47 19.88 25.69 -16.50
C THR A 47 20.00 24.23 -16.06
N LEU A 48 21.00 23.49 -16.57
CA LEU A 48 21.22 22.10 -16.19
C LEU A 48 21.57 21.97 -14.70
N GLU A 49 22.42 22.84 -14.16
CA GLU A 49 22.77 22.86 -12.73
C GLU A 49 21.56 23.15 -11.84
N SER A 50 20.66 24.05 -12.25
CA SER A 50 19.41 24.33 -11.55
C SER A 50 18.47 23.11 -11.54
N GLU A 51 18.29 22.46 -12.69
CA GLU A 51 17.47 21.24 -12.82
C GLU A 51 18.02 20.09 -11.97
N LEU A 52 19.35 19.91 -11.95
CA LEU A 52 20.02 18.90 -11.15
C LEU A 52 19.97 19.20 -9.66
N SER A 53 20.15 20.46 -9.26
CA SER A 53 19.98 20.88 -7.86
C SER A 53 18.56 20.62 -7.38
N GLY A 54 17.55 20.93 -8.20
CA GLY A 54 16.15 20.61 -7.91
C GLY A 54 15.90 19.10 -7.82
N PHE A 55 16.54 18.28 -8.65
CA PHE A 55 16.47 16.82 -8.55
C PHE A 55 17.09 16.31 -7.25
N ILE A 56 18.32 16.71 -6.92
CA ILE A 56 19.04 16.31 -5.70
C ILE A 56 18.24 16.71 -4.46
N GLN A 57 17.73 17.94 -4.41
CA GLN A 57 16.91 18.39 -3.28
C GLN A 57 15.64 17.56 -3.13
N ARG A 58 14.94 17.26 -4.24
CA ARG A 58 13.73 16.40 -4.20
C ARG A 58 14.04 15.00 -3.69
N GLU A 59 15.16 14.41 -4.07
CA GLU A 59 15.56 13.08 -3.58
C GLU A 59 15.99 13.12 -2.10
N SER A 60 16.71 14.17 -1.67
CA SER A 60 17.02 14.38 -0.25
C SER A 60 15.75 14.56 0.59
N ASP A 61 14.77 15.33 0.10
CA ASP A 61 13.48 15.52 0.78
C ASP A 61 12.71 14.19 0.87
N LYS A 62 12.76 13.36 -0.19
CA LYS A 62 12.18 12.00 -0.17
C LYS A 62 12.88 11.09 0.83
N ASP A 63 14.20 11.16 0.95
CA ASP A 63 14.97 10.34 1.91
C ASP A 63 14.56 10.64 3.35
N ARG A 64 14.42 11.92 3.69
CA ARG A 64 13.90 12.35 5.00
C ARG A 64 12.48 11.82 5.22
N LEU A 65 11.61 11.91 4.20
CA LEU A 65 10.25 11.36 4.26
C LEU A 65 10.23 9.83 4.40
N HIS A 66 11.18 9.11 3.82
CA HIS A 66 11.27 7.65 3.91
C HIS A 66 11.63 7.17 5.31
N HIS A 67 12.44 7.91 6.07
CA HIS A 67 12.69 7.61 7.50
C HIS A 67 11.43 7.74 8.36
N LEU A 68 10.39 8.42 7.87
CA LEU A 68 9.08 8.53 8.52
C LEU A 68 8.07 7.45 8.06
N ASN A 69 8.47 6.51 7.19
CA ASN A 69 7.64 5.35 6.91
C ASN A 69 7.67 4.46 8.15
N ILE A 70 6.57 4.47 8.92
CA ILE A 70 6.46 3.51 10.02
C ILE A 70 6.37 2.10 9.43
N ASP A 71 7.14 1.21 10.03
CA ASP A 71 6.90 -0.21 9.97
C ASP A 71 5.48 -0.57 10.45
N PHE A 72 5.06 -1.79 10.13
CA PHE A 72 3.78 -2.32 10.59
C PHE A 72 3.65 -2.20 12.12
N VAL A 73 2.61 -1.49 12.59
CA VAL A 73 2.28 -1.40 14.03
C VAL A 73 1.27 -2.49 14.39
N PRO A 74 1.61 -3.45 15.26
CA PRO A 74 0.72 -4.54 15.65
C PRO A 74 -0.32 -4.09 16.68
N THR A 75 -1.27 -3.25 16.24
CA THR A 75 -2.41 -2.82 17.05
C THR A 75 -3.40 -3.96 17.29
N VAL A 76 -4.41 -3.76 18.14
CA VAL A 76 -5.43 -4.79 18.39
C VAL A 76 -6.20 -5.09 17.11
N THR A 77 -6.65 -4.06 16.38
CA THR A 77 -7.34 -4.26 15.11
C THR A 77 -6.46 -4.93 14.06
N ALA A 78 -5.17 -4.55 13.99
CA ALA A 78 -4.24 -5.18 13.05
C ALA A 78 -3.99 -6.66 13.38
N LYS A 79 -3.87 -7.01 14.67
CA LYS A 79 -3.77 -8.41 15.12
C LYS A 79 -5.01 -9.22 14.77
N SER A 80 -6.21 -8.68 15.00
CA SER A 80 -7.46 -9.36 14.60
C SER A 80 -7.53 -9.57 13.08
N GLY A 81 -7.12 -8.58 12.28
CA GLY A 81 -7.05 -8.73 10.82
C GLY A 81 -6.06 -9.80 10.38
N LEU A 82 -4.86 -9.82 10.96
CA LEU A 82 -3.86 -10.86 10.69
C LEU A 82 -4.35 -12.26 11.09
N GLU A 83 -5.11 -12.37 12.18
CA GLU A 83 -5.67 -13.64 12.62
C GLU A 83 -6.73 -14.15 11.62
N VAL A 84 -7.61 -13.28 11.14
CA VAL A 84 -8.60 -13.65 10.11
C VAL A 84 -7.94 -14.09 8.81
N ILE A 85 -6.82 -13.45 8.42
CA ILE A 85 -6.00 -13.89 7.29
C ILE A 85 -5.37 -15.26 7.58
N ARG A 86 -4.88 -15.46 8.82
CA ARG A 86 -4.24 -16.72 9.23
C ARG A 86 -5.22 -17.88 9.23
N MET A 87 -6.44 -17.68 9.72
CA MET A 87 -7.51 -18.67 9.70
C MET A 87 -7.83 -19.10 8.27
N ALA A 88 -8.02 -18.15 7.34
CA ALA A 88 -8.24 -18.47 5.93
C ALA A 88 -7.10 -19.32 5.34
N HIS A 89 -5.86 -18.94 5.65
CA HIS A 89 -4.67 -19.64 5.16
C HIS A 89 -4.55 -21.07 5.69
N LEU A 90 -4.93 -21.31 6.95
CA LEU A 90 -4.78 -22.63 7.58
C LEU A 90 -5.97 -23.55 7.34
N GLU A 91 -7.18 -23.01 7.35
CA GLU A 91 -8.43 -23.77 7.31
C GLU A 91 -8.97 -23.93 5.88
N ASN A 92 -8.34 -23.25 4.90
CA ASN A 92 -8.77 -23.19 3.51
C ASN A 92 -10.19 -22.67 3.36
N ASP A 93 -10.48 -21.57 4.05
CA ASP A 93 -11.76 -20.86 4.00
C ASP A 93 -11.66 -19.56 3.18
N ILE A 94 -12.82 -19.04 2.77
CA ILE A 94 -12.94 -17.66 2.26
C ILE A 94 -13.25 -16.74 3.44
N ASN A 95 -12.36 -15.83 3.76
CA ASN A 95 -12.61 -14.79 4.76
C ASN A 95 -12.65 -13.40 4.13
N VAL A 96 -13.40 -12.49 4.76
CA VAL A 96 -13.60 -11.12 4.29
C VAL A 96 -13.15 -10.13 5.35
N ILE A 97 -12.39 -9.11 4.96
CA ILE A 97 -12.03 -7.97 5.82
C ILE A 97 -12.56 -6.70 5.16
N PHE A 98 -13.55 -6.07 5.76
CA PHE A 98 -14.18 -4.88 5.18
C PHE A 98 -14.23 -3.72 6.16
N GLY A 99 -14.43 -2.51 5.64
CA GLY A 99 -14.55 -1.29 6.44
C GLY A 99 -14.13 -0.06 5.63
N ALA A 100 -14.18 1.12 6.24
CA ALA A 100 -13.86 2.37 5.54
C ALA A 100 -12.42 2.40 4.97
N ALA A 101 -12.21 3.27 3.98
CA ALA A 101 -10.90 3.47 3.37
C ALA A 101 -9.92 4.08 4.40
N GLY A 102 -8.66 3.60 4.41
CA GLY A 102 -7.61 4.17 5.27
C GLY A 102 -7.58 3.66 6.71
N LEU A 103 -8.23 2.52 7.00
CA LEU A 103 -8.17 1.84 8.31
C LEU A 103 -7.06 0.77 8.41
N GLY A 104 -6.24 0.58 7.37
CA GLY A 104 -5.07 -0.31 7.42
C GLY A 104 -5.24 -1.70 6.79
N LYS A 105 -6.35 -1.99 6.09
CA LYS A 105 -6.57 -3.28 5.38
C LYS A 105 -5.40 -3.70 4.49
N THR A 106 -5.03 -2.83 3.53
CA THR A 106 -3.86 -3.01 2.65
C THR A 106 -2.57 -3.27 3.44
N MET A 107 -2.37 -2.57 4.55
CA MET A 107 -1.18 -2.74 5.39
C MET A 107 -1.16 -4.12 6.06
N MET A 108 -2.30 -4.62 6.53
CA MET A 108 -2.40 -5.97 7.11
C MET A 108 -2.12 -7.06 6.07
N LEU A 109 -2.67 -6.93 4.86
CA LEU A 109 -2.44 -7.88 3.77
C LEU A 109 -0.98 -7.89 3.31
N LYS A 110 -0.39 -6.71 3.11
CA LYS A 110 1.03 -6.56 2.73
C LYS A 110 1.95 -7.12 3.80
N GLU A 111 1.67 -6.85 5.07
CA GLU A 111 2.46 -7.40 6.17
C GLU A 111 2.37 -8.92 6.24
N TYR A 112 1.18 -9.49 6.02
CA TYR A 112 1.02 -10.94 6.01
C TYR A 112 1.78 -11.59 4.85
N ALA A 113 1.62 -11.09 3.62
CA ALA A 113 2.33 -11.59 2.44
C ALA A 113 3.86 -11.43 2.55
N ARG A 114 4.33 -10.39 3.26
CA ARG A 114 5.75 -10.22 3.58
C ARG A 114 6.27 -11.31 4.53
N ARG A 115 5.45 -11.73 5.51
CA ARG A 115 5.81 -12.78 6.48
C ARG A 115 5.70 -14.19 5.90
N TYR A 116 4.74 -14.42 5.01
CA TYR A 116 4.35 -15.72 4.49
C TYR A 116 4.41 -15.70 2.96
N ARG A 117 5.51 -16.24 2.38
CA ARG A 117 5.72 -16.22 0.91
C ARG A 117 4.73 -17.08 0.13
N ASP A 118 4.05 -17.99 0.81
CA ASP A 118 2.95 -18.83 0.33
C ASP A 118 1.61 -18.08 0.29
N ALA A 119 1.54 -16.83 0.77
CA ALA A 119 0.41 -15.94 0.55
C ALA A 119 0.64 -15.06 -0.69
N ILE A 120 -0.19 -15.24 -1.71
CA ILE A 120 -0.18 -14.47 -2.96
C ILE A 120 -1.08 -13.25 -2.78
N LEU A 121 -0.52 -12.05 -2.88
CA LEU A 121 -1.28 -10.80 -2.81
C LEU A 121 -1.55 -10.23 -4.19
N ILE A 122 -2.83 -9.94 -4.47
CA ILE A 122 -3.31 -9.26 -5.66
C ILE A 122 -4.03 -7.97 -5.23
N GLU A 123 -3.68 -6.83 -5.82
CA GLU A 123 -4.33 -5.54 -5.58
C GLU A 123 -5.28 -5.24 -6.77
N ALA A 124 -6.59 -5.40 -6.57
CA ALA A 124 -7.56 -5.25 -7.64
C ALA A 124 -7.87 -3.79 -7.97
N ASP A 125 -7.89 -3.44 -9.25
CA ASP A 125 -8.26 -2.09 -9.70
C ASP A 125 -9.57 -2.10 -10.54
N PRO A 126 -10.19 -0.94 -10.82
CA PRO A 126 -11.44 -0.87 -11.59
C PRO A 126 -11.40 -1.48 -13.00
N GLY A 127 -10.22 -1.71 -13.58
CA GLY A 127 -10.02 -2.37 -14.87
C GLY A 127 -10.03 -3.90 -14.80
N TYR A 128 -10.11 -4.48 -13.59
CA TYR A 128 -10.06 -5.94 -13.43
C TYR A 128 -11.27 -6.63 -14.05
N THR A 129 -10.96 -7.61 -14.90
CA THR A 129 -11.91 -8.61 -15.37
C THR A 129 -11.52 -9.98 -14.82
N ALA A 130 -12.39 -10.98 -14.96
CA ALA A 130 -12.04 -12.36 -14.59
C ALA A 130 -10.79 -12.87 -15.33
N LEU A 131 -10.56 -12.40 -16.57
CA LEU A 131 -9.37 -12.75 -17.33
C LEU A 131 -8.12 -12.10 -16.74
N VAL A 132 -8.17 -10.79 -16.47
CA VAL A 132 -7.04 -10.03 -15.88
C VAL A 132 -6.65 -10.63 -14.53
N LEU A 133 -7.63 -10.92 -13.67
CA LEU A 133 -7.39 -11.55 -12.37
C LEU A 133 -6.68 -12.91 -12.50
N LEU A 134 -7.10 -13.74 -13.46
CA LEU A 134 -6.45 -15.02 -13.72
C LEU A 134 -5.02 -14.85 -14.27
N GLN A 135 -4.79 -13.85 -15.11
CA GLN A 135 -3.45 -13.55 -15.64
C GLN A 135 -2.50 -13.08 -14.53
N GLU A 136 -2.98 -12.25 -13.60
CA GLU A 136 -2.24 -11.79 -12.43
C GLU A 136 -1.88 -12.98 -11.50
N LEU A 137 -2.85 -13.86 -11.26
CA LEU A 137 -2.65 -15.06 -10.45
C LEU A 137 -1.67 -16.03 -11.13
N CYS A 138 -1.81 -16.26 -12.44
CA CYS A 138 -0.86 -17.06 -13.22
C CYS A 138 0.55 -16.51 -13.10
N GLU A 139 0.76 -15.20 -13.25
CA GLU A 139 2.08 -14.58 -13.11
C GLU A 139 2.69 -14.80 -11.73
N SER A 140 1.87 -14.60 -10.70
CA SER A 140 2.28 -14.80 -9.31
C SER A 140 2.65 -16.26 -9.01
N LEU A 141 2.10 -17.19 -9.78
CA LEU A 141 2.40 -18.62 -9.73
C LEU A 141 3.55 -19.04 -10.66
N GLY A 142 4.12 -18.11 -11.46
CA GLY A 142 5.15 -18.41 -12.46
C GLY A 142 4.63 -19.13 -13.71
N LEU A 143 3.33 -19.01 -13.99
CA LEU A 143 2.65 -19.61 -15.12
C LEU A 143 2.51 -18.65 -16.31
N GLY A 144 2.21 -19.19 -17.49
CA GLY A 144 1.88 -18.39 -18.66
C GLY A 144 0.57 -17.61 -18.53
N LYS A 145 0.54 -16.38 -19.08
CA LYS A 145 -0.64 -15.48 -19.08
C LYS A 145 -1.57 -15.63 -20.29
N ARG A 146 -1.24 -16.49 -21.25
CA ARG A 146 -1.99 -16.65 -22.50
C ARG A 146 -2.93 -17.84 -22.39
N GLY A 147 -4.14 -17.67 -22.91
CA GLY A 147 -5.15 -18.71 -22.94
C GLY A 147 -6.55 -18.15 -22.68
N THR A 148 -7.52 -19.03 -22.76
CA THR A 148 -8.90 -18.78 -22.37
C THR A 148 -9.02 -18.72 -20.84
N ILE A 149 -10.12 -18.14 -20.35
CA ILE A 149 -10.45 -18.14 -18.91
C ILE A 149 -10.45 -19.57 -18.34
N HIS A 150 -10.90 -20.56 -19.13
CA HIS A 150 -10.94 -21.95 -18.67
C HIS A 150 -9.53 -22.52 -18.48
N GLU A 151 -8.66 -22.37 -19.48
CA GLU A 151 -7.28 -22.86 -19.45
C GLU A 151 -6.48 -22.22 -18.32
N LEU A 152 -6.59 -20.89 -18.15
CA LEU A 152 -5.91 -20.17 -17.07
C LEU A 152 -6.42 -20.60 -15.69
N SER A 153 -7.75 -20.78 -15.55
CA SER A 153 -8.35 -21.24 -14.30
C SER A 153 -7.89 -22.65 -13.93
N GLU A 154 -7.90 -23.61 -14.85
CA GLU A 154 -7.43 -24.97 -14.57
C GLU A 154 -5.91 -25.02 -14.30
N SER A 155 -5.13 -24.15 -14.96
CA SER A 155 -3.69 -23.99 -14.68
C SER A 155 -3.46 -23.48 -13.25
N CYS A 156 -4.18 -22.44 -12.82
CA CYS A 156 -4.13 -21.94 -11.45
C CYS A 156 -4.54 -23.01 -10.44
N ILE A 157 -5.64 -23.72 -10.69
CA ILE A 157 -6.14 -24.79 -9.80
C ILE A 157 -5.08 -25.88 -9.63
N THR A 158 -4.48 -26.32 -10.74
CA THR A 158 -3.46 -27.38 -10.73
C THR A 158 -2.22 -26.93 -9.97
N ALA A 159 -1.77 -25.69 -10.19
CA ALA A 159 -0.60 -25.14 -9.52
C ALA A 159 -0.82 -24.84 -8.02
N LEU A 160 -2.06 -24.59 -7.60
CA LEU A 160 -2.41 -24.27 -6.21
C LEU A 160 -2.75 -25.52 -5.37
N ARG A 161 -3.28 -26.58 -5.99
CA ARG A 161 -3.76 -27.76 -5.28
C ARG A 161 -2.67 -28.41 -4.44
N GLY A 162 -2.95 -28.61 -3.15
CA GLY A 162 -2.03 -29.27 -2.21
C GLY A 162 -0.79 -28.46 -1.85
N THR A 163 -0.70 -27.19 -2.27
CA THR A 163 0.46 -26.33 -1.95
C THR A 163 0.36 -25.65 -0.59
N GLY A 164 -0.84 -25.60 -0.01
CA GLY A 164 -1.11 -24.85 1.22
C GLY A 164 -1.08 -23.32 1.05
N ARG A 165 -0.98 -22.81 -0.19
CA ARG A 165 -0.95 -21.36 -0.46
C ARG A 165 -2.30 -20.70 -0.17
N ALA A 166 -2.26 -19.40 0.13
CA ALA A 166 -3.45 -18.55 0.22
C ALA A 166 -3.44 -17.47 -0.87
N VAL A 167 -4.63 -17.05 -1.31
CA VAL A 167 -4.81 -15.91 -2.23
C VAL A 167 -5.47 -14.76 -1.48
N LEU A 168 -4.75 -13.65 -1.39
CA LEU A 168 -5.19 -12.41 -0.77
C LEU A 168 -5.54 -11.41 -1.87
N ILE A 169 -6.74 -10.86 -1.83
CA ILE A 169 -7.22 -9.88 -2.80
C ILE A 169 -7.57 -8.58 -2.06
N ASP A 170 -6.77 -7.54 -2.26
CA ASP A 170 -7.08 -6.18 -1.80
C ASP A 170 -7.97 -5.45 -2.81
N GLU A 171 -8.71 -4.45 -2.33
CA GLU A 171 -9.69 -3.68 -3.09
C GLU A 171 -10.70 -4.56 -3.87
N ALA A 172 -11.08 -5.70 -3.28
CA ALA A 172 -11.94 -6.70 -3.91
C ALA A 172 -13.33 -6.17 -4.30
N GLU A 173 -13.76 -5.02 -3.76
CA GLU A 173 -14.96 -4.33 -4.21
C GLU A 173 -14.92 -3.86 -5.67
N ASN A 174 -13.72 -3.79 -6.27
CA ASN A 174 -13.52 -3.45 -7.68
C ASN A 174 -13.73 -4.67 -8.58
N LEU A 175 -13.74 -5.89 -8.03
CA LEU A 175 -13.93 -7.09 -8.82
C LEU A 175 -15.39 -7.25 -9.27
N PRO A 176 -15.61 -7.50 -10.58
CA PRO A 176 -16.93 -7.88 -11.05
C PRO A 176 -17.31 -9.27 -10.51
N TYR A 177 -18.61 -9.55 -10.44
CA TYR A 177 -19.13 -10.84 -9.96
C TYR A 177 -18.46 -12.05 -10.62
N ARG A 178 -18.25 -12.00 -11.95
CA ARG A 178 -17.58 -13.09 -12.68
C ARG A 178 -16.16 -13.37 -12.18
N ALA A 179 -15.44 -12.37 -11.71
CA ALA A 179 -14.09 -12.54 -11.16
C ALA A 179 -14.15 -13.16 -9.75
N LEU A 180 -15.10 -12.71 -8.91
CA LEU A 180 -15.35 -13.29 -7.59
C LEU A 180 -15.74 -14.78 -7.69
N GLU A 181 -16.62 -15.14 -8.64
CA GLU A 181 -17.00 -16.53 -8.90
C GLU A 181 -15.83 -17.41 -9.36
N VAL A 182 -14.93 -16.86 -10.18
CA VAL A 182 -13.73 -17.59 -10.63
C VAL A 182 -12.82 -17.90 -9.44
N ILE A 183 -12.60 -16.94 -8.53
CA ILE A 183 -11.81 -17.17 -7.31
C ILE A 183 -12.49 -18.16 -6.38
N ARG A 184 -13.81 -18.04 -6.16
CA ARG A 184 -14.61 -19.01 -5.40
C ARG A 184 -14.47 -20.43 -5.96
N ARG A 185 -14.46 -20.59 -7.28
CA ARG A 185 -14.26 -21.88 -7.95
C ARG A 185 -12.83 -22.41 -7.79
N ILE A 186 -11.82 -21.54 -7.84
CA ILE A 186 -10.43 -21.91 -7.56
C ILE A 186 -10.30 -22.41 -6.13
N HIS A 187 -10.83 -21.68 -5.15
CA HIS A 187 -10.92 -22.09 -3.74
C HIS A 187 -11.50 -23.50 -3.62
N ASP A 188 -12.71 -23.74 -4.15
CA ASP A 188 -13.38 -25.04 -4.03
C ASP A 188 -12.60 -26.20 -4.67
N LYS A 189 -11.95 -25.97 -5.82
CA LYS A 189 -11.28 -27.03 -6.58
C LYS A 189 -9.83 -27.26 -6.17
N ALA A 190 -9.14 -26.23 -5.67
CA ALA A 190 -7.75 -26.31 -5.26
C ALA A 190 -7.61 -26.55 -3.75
N GLY A 191 -8.62 -26.19 -2.96
CA GLY A 191 -8.58 -26.26 -1.49
C GLY A 191 -7.58 -25.27 -0.92
N VAL A 192 -7.68 -24.00 -1.31
CA VAL A 192 -6.79 -22.92 -0.87
C VAL A 192 -7.56 -21.83 -0.16
N GLY A 193 -6.96 -21.26 0.88
CA GLY A 193 -7.51 -20.10 1.59
C GLY A 193 -7.64 -18.87 0.69
N VAL A 194 -8.72 -18.12 0.85
CA VAL A 194 -8.94 -16.85 0.16
C VAL A 194 -9.27 -15.76 1.15
N VAL A 195 -8.64 -14.59 1.01
CA VAL A 195 -9.04 -13.39 1.74
C VAL A 195 -9.46 -12.31 0.76
N LEU A 196 -10.66 -11.78 0.95
CA LEU A 196 -11.15 -10.62 0.21
C LEU A 196 -11.15 -9.40 1.14
N ALA A 197 -10.34 -8.40 0.86
CA ALA A 197 -10.38 -7.14 1.60
C ALA A 197 -10.98 -6.01 0.77
N GLY A 198 -11.76 -5.14 1.40
CA GLY A 198 -12.36 -4.05 0.66
C GLY A 198 -13.21 -3.05 1.44
N MET A 199 -13.89 -2.17 0.72
CA MET A 199 -14.93 -1.28 1.26
C MET A 199 -16.20 -2.05 1.63
N PRO A 200 -17.11 -1.48 2.46
CA PRO A 200 -18.34 -2.17 2.87
C PRO A 200 -19.22 -2.65 1.69
N ARG A 201 -19.15 -1.96 0.54
CA ARG A 201 -19.85 -2.39 -0.69
C ARG A 201 -19.42 -3.77 -1.19
N LEU A 202 -18.25 -4.27 -0.80
CA LEU A 202 -17.82 -5.65 -1.09
C LEU A 202 -18.85 -6.67 -0.57
N ILE A 203 -19.38 -6.48 0.64
CA ILE A 203 -20.40 -7.38 1.20
C ILE A 203 -21.67 -7.40 0.33
N ILE A 204 -22.04 -6.24 -0.22
CA ILE A 204 -23.18 -6.14 -1.15
C ILE A 204 -22.87 -6.89 -2.46
N ASN A 205 -21.65 -6.76 -2.99
CA ASN A 205 -21.21 -7.47 -4.19
C ASN A 205 -21.21 -9.00 -3.98
N LEU A 206 -20.88 -9.48 -2.78
CA LEU A 206 -20.86 -10.92 -2.45
C LEU A 206 -22.28 -11.48 -2.25
N LYS A 207 -23.21 -10.70 -1.68
CA LYS A 207 -24.61 -11.12 -1.49
C LYS A 207 -25.46 -10.95 -2.76
N GLY A 208 -25.08 -10.01 -3.63
CA GLY A 208 -25.92 -9.55 -4.74
C GLY A 208 -27.03 -8.61 -4.26
N LYS A 209 -27.57 -7.78 -5.17
CA LYS A 209 -28.58 -6.76 -4.85
C LYS A 209 -29.88 -7.34 -4.27
N ARG A 210 -30.20 -8.59 -4.60
CA ARG A 210 -31.40 -9.31 -4.13
C ARG A 210 -31.09 -10.69 -3.53
N GLY A 211 -29.86 -10.94 -3.08
CA GLY A 211 -29.46 -12.28 -2.58
C GLY A 211 -29.13 -13.28 -3.70
N GLU A 212 -29.01 -12.80 -4.93
CA GLU A 212 -28.76 -13.60 -6.15
C GLU A 212 -27.45 -14.39 -6.08
N TYR A 213 -26.53 -13.98 -5.20
CA TYR A 213 -25.19 -14.56 -5.05
C TYR A 213 -25.01 -15.25 -3.69
N ALA A 214 -26.11 -15.70 -3.08
CA ALA A 214 -26.09 -16.41 -1.80
C ALA A 214 -25.13 -17.61 -1.79
N GLN A 215 -24.87 -18.23 -2.94
CA GLN A 215 -23.92 -19.34 -3.09
C GLN A 215 -22.45 -18.95 -2.88
N LEU A 216 -22.07 -17.71 -3.20
CA LEU A 216 -20.72 -17.21 -2.96
C LEU A 216 -20.59 -16.74 -1.52
N TYR A 217 -21.57 -15.97 -1.04
CA TYR A 217 -21.58 -15.50 0.34
C TYR A 217 -21.65 -16.65 1.36
N SER A 218 -22.31 -17.77 1.04
CA SER A 218 -22.35 -18.94 1.93
C SER A 218 -21.01 -19.66 2.09
N ARG A 219 -20.04 -19.39 1.22
CA ARG A 219 -18.65 -19.90 1.36
C ARG A 219 -17.77 -19.00 2.21
N VAL A 220 -18.26 -17.82 2.61
CA VAL A 220 -17.53 -16.94 3.51
C VAL A 220 -17.62 -17.50 4.92
N GLY A 221 -16.48 -17.88 5.51
CA GLY A 221 -16.38 -18.33 6.88
C GLY A 221 -16.51 -17.15 7.85
N PHE A 222 -15.54 -16.24 7.83
CA PHE A 222 -15.53 -15.06 8.68
C PHE A 222 -15.58 -13.75 7.88
N ALA A 223 -16.34 -12.78 8.40
CA ALA A 223 -16.39 -11.42 7.89
C ALA A 223 -16.03 -10.45 9.01
N LEU A 224 -14.82 -9.90 8.97
CA LEU A 224 -14.32 -8.91 9.91
C LEU A 224 -14.68 -7.50 9.45
N ASP A 225 -15.51 -6.82 10.24
CA ASP A 225 -15.86 -5.41 10.04
C ASP A 225 -14.92 -4.50 10.84
N LEU A 226 -14.10 -3.72 10.12
CA LEU A 226 -13.25 -2.68 10.69
C LEU A 226 -14.02 -1.37 10.97
N GLN A 227 -15.31 -1.33 10.64
CA GLN A 227 -16.21 -0.20 10.81
C GLN A 227 -15.75 1.04 10.03
N GLU A 228 -16.17 2.22 10.49
CA GLU A 228 -15.84 3.51 9.89
C GLU A 228 -14.57 4.15 10.48
N LYS A 229 -14.16 3.73 11.68
CA LYS A 229 -13.07 4.34 12.46
C LYS A 229 -12.31 3.29 13.24
N LEU A 230 -11.00 3.49 13.40
CA LEU A 230 -10.19 2.69 14.30
C LEU A 230 -10.45 3.06 15.76
N PRO A 231 -10.28 2.11 16.71
CA PRO A 231 -10.27 2.40 18.13
C PRO A 231 -9.24 3.48 18.48
N GLN A 232 -9.56 4.32 19.48
CA GLN A 232 -8.65 5.35 19.96
C GLN A 232 -7.30 4.78 20.40
N ALA A 233 -7.30 3.63 21.10
CA ALA A 233 -6.09 2.95 21.56
C ALA A 233 -5.17 2.54 20.39
N ASP A 234 -5.75 2.07 19.28
CA ASP A 234 -5.00 1.71 18.07
C ASP A 234 -4.32 2.94 17.46
N LEU A 235 -5.04 4.06 17.36
CA LEU A 235 -4.49 5.30 16.83
C LEU A 235 -3.42 5.89 17.76
N GLN A 236 -3.58 5.74 19.07
CA GLN A 236 -2.57 6.14 20.05
C GLN A 236 -1.30 5.32 19.87
N GLN A 237 -1.41 4.00 19.79
CA GLN A 237 -0.27 3.12 19.56
C GLN A 237 0.45 3.44 18.24
N ILE A 238 -0.30 3.71 17.17
CA ILE A 238 0.27 4.12 15.88
C ILE A 238 1.01 5.45 16.02
N LEU A 239 0.39 6.44 16.66
CA LEU A 239 0.94 7.79 16.73
C LEU A 239 2.17 7.88 17.62
N THR A 240 2.19 7.22 18.78
CA THR A 240 3.34 7.23 19.69
C THR A 240 4.58 6.60 19.05
N ASN A 241 4.41 5.70 18.07
CA ASN A 241 5.52 5.18 17.27
C ASN A 241 6.05 6.18 16.22
N MET A 242 5.32 7.27 15.92
CA MET A 242 5.72 8.30 14.96
C MET A 242 6.24 9.58 15.61
N VAL A 243 5.60 9.98 16.70
CA VAL A 243 5.72 11.31 17.30
C VAL A 243 5.91 11.09 18.79
N GLU A 244 7.10 11.40 19.29
CA GLU A 244 7.45 11.22 20.70
C GLU A 244 6.53 12.05 21.61
N GLU A 245 6.21 13.28 21.19
CA GLU A 245 5.34 14.21 21.91
C GLU A 245 3.88 13.72 21.99
N ALA A 246 3.48 12.70 21.22
CA ALA A 246 2.15 12.12 21.29
C ALA A 246 1.89 11.32 22.57
N GLY A 247 2.90 11.12 23.43
CA GLY A 247 2.69 10.68 24.81
C GLY A 247 1.90 11.68 25.65
N SER A 248 1.90 12.97 25.26
CA SER A 248 1.09 14.01 25.90
C SER A 248 -0.38 13.92 25.47
N GLU A 249 -1.30 13.97 26.44
CA GLU A 249 -2.75 13.93 26.18
C GLU A 249 -3.22 15.08 25.28
N SER A 250 -2.63 16.27 25.42
CA SER A 250 -3.01 17.45 24.63
C SER A 250 -2.64 17.28 23.14
N VAL A 251 -1.45 16.74 22.87
CA VAL A 251 -0.96 16.49 21.51
C VAL A 251 -1.75 15.34 20.88
N PHE A 252 -1.90 14.22 21.59
CA PHE A 252 -2.69 13.09 21.11
C PHE A 252 -4.13 13.48 20.79
N SER A 253 -4.79 14.23 21.68
CA SER A 253 -6.18 14.68 21.48
C SER A 253 -6.33 15.55 20.22
N ALA A 254 -5.36 16.44 19.95
CA ALA A 254 -5.34 17.23 18.73
C ALA A 254 -5.26 16.35 17.47
N PHE A 255 -4.37 15.36 17.45
CA PHE A 255 -4.25 14.42 16.33
C PHE A 255 -5.48 13.52 16.18
N TYR A 256 -6.04 13.01 17.28
CA TYR A 256 -7.22 12.16 17.25
C TYR A 256 -8.44 12.90 16.69
N LYS A 257 -8.71 14.12 17.20
CA LYS A 257 -9.79 14.98 16.69
C LYS A 257 -9.58 15.32 15.22
N ALA A 258 -8.37 15.70 14.84
CA ALA A 258 -8.04 16.08 13.47
C ALA A 258 -8.08 14.89 12.50
N SER A 259 -7.77 13.67 12.94
CA SER A 259 -7.77 12.45 12.11
C SER A 259 -9.16 11.82 11.94
N LYS A 260 -10.13 12.22 12.77
CA LYS A 260 -11.50 11.68 12.78
C LYS A 260 -11.57 10.14 12.90
N GLY A 261 -10.57 9.52 13.53
CA GLY A 261 -10.51 8.07 13.70
C GLY A 261 -9.93 7.29 12.51
N ASN A 262 -9.35 7.98 11.51
CA ASN A 262 -8.83 7.35 10.29
C ASN A 262 -7.29 7.30 10.30
N ALA A 263 -6.71 6.10 10.19
CA ALA A 263 -5.25 5.94 10.19
C ALA A 263 -4.58 6.68 9.03
N ARG A 264 -5.04 6.54 7.79
CA ARG A 264 -4.45 7.25 6.63
C ARG A 264 -4.39 8.76 6.86
N ARG A 265 -5.44 9.34 7.45
CA ARG A 265 -5.48 10.76 7.81
C ARG A 265 -4.53 11.09 8.95
N LEU A 266 -4.46 10.25 9.99
CA LEU A 266 -3.49 10.35 11.08
C LEU A 266 -2.05 10.36 10.55
N PHE A 267 -1.69 9.43 9.66
CA PHE A 267 -0.37 9.36 9.02
C PHE A 267 -0.05 10.65 8.25
N LYS A 268 -1.00 11.16 7.46
CA LYS A 268 -0.82 12.42 6.72
C LYS A 268 -0.60 13.61 7.67
N LEU A 269 -1.38 13.68 8.75
CA LEU A 269 -1.22 14.70 9.79
C LEU A 269 0.16 14.59 10.43
N ALA A 270 0.54 13.41 10.93
CA ALA A 270 1.80 13.19 11.62
C ALA A 270 2.99 13.59 10.75
N ARG A 271 3.04 13.14 9.48
CA ARG A 271 4.12 13.54 8.55
C ARG A 271 4.14 15.04 8.28
N GLY A 272 2.97 15.67 8.13
CA GLY A 272 2.86 17.11 7.94
C GLY A 272 3.34 17.89 9.16
N THR A 273 3.00 17.43 10.36
CA THR A 273 3.40 18.04 11.63
C THR A 273 4.88 17.85 11.95
N ILE A 274 5.44 16.66 11.73
CA ILE A 274 6.89 16.41 11.86
C ILE A 274 7.66 17.34 10.92
N ARG A 275 7.25 17.45 9.65
CA ARG A 275 7.87 18.36 8.70
C ARG A 275 7.76 19.84 9.15
N ALA A 276 6.61 20.24 9.69
CA ALA A 276 6.44 21.59 10.20
C ALA A 276 7.33 21.86 11.41
N SER A 277 7.52 20.89 12.30
CA SER A 277 8.44 20.97 13.43
C SER A 277 9.89 21.13 12.98
N GLU A 278 10.33 20.30 12.04
CA GLU A 278 11.70 20.36 11.47
C GLU A 278 12.00 21.71 10.80
N ILE A 279 11.05 22.24 10.00
CA ILE A 279 11.23 23.52 9.29
C ILE A 279 11.30 24.69 10.27
N ASN A 280 10.47 24.69 11.32
CA ASN A 280 10.40 25.79 12.27
C ASN A 280 11.37 25.63 13.45
N ALA A 281 12.05 24.48 13.57
CA ALA A 281 12.89 24.11 14.71
C ALA A 281 12.18 24.25 16.07
N THR A 282 10.89 23.91 16.11
CA THR A 282 10.06 23.99 17.33
C THR A 282 9.45 22.62 17.65
N PRO A 283 9.35 22.21 18.93
CA PRO A 283 8.71 20.96 19.32
C PRO A 283 7.25 20.85 18.83
N ILE A 284 6.76 19.63 18.68
CA ILE A 284 5.37 19.39 18.28
C ILE A 284 4.44 19.67 19.47
N ASP A 285 3.52 20.62 19.27
CA ASP A 285 2.45 20.92 20.23
C ASP A 285 1.05 20.85 19.57
N ALA A 286 0.00 20.95 20.38
CA ALA A 286 -1.37 20.92 19.89
C ALA A 286 -1.69 22.06 18.91
N ALA A 287 -1.06 23.23 19.04
CA ALA A 287 -1.30 24.37 18.16
C ALA A 287 -0.76 24.09 16.74
N MET A 288 0.42 23.50 16.64
CA MET A 288 1.02 23.07 15.38
C MET A 288 0.17 22.00 14.70
N VAL A 289 -0.32 21.00 15.46
CA VAL A 289 -1.22 19.96 14.93
C VAL A 289 -2.47 20.59 14.32
N ASN A 290 -3.11 21.52 15.02
CA ASN A 290 -4.31 22.20 14.52
C ASN A 290 -4.02 23.05 13.27
N LYS A 291 -2.88 23.75 13.23
CA LYS A 291 -2.44 24.51 12.06
C LYS A 291 -2.26 23.62 10.84
N VAL A 292 -1.63 22.44 11.01
CA VAL A 292 -1.45 21.47 9.92
C VAL A 292 -2.77 20.84 9.51
N ALA A 293 -3.65 20.54 10.47
CA ALA A 293 -4.96 19.99 10.19
C ALA A 293 -5.83 20.91 9.31
N GLY A 294 -5.67 22.24 9.45
CA GLY A 294 -6.34 23.23 8.59
C GLY A 294 -5.93 23.16 7.12
N MET A 295 -4.80 22.52 6.79
CA MET A 295 -4.32 22.34 5.42
C MET A 295 -4.77 21.00 4.79
N LEU A 296 -5.41 20.11 5.56
CA LEU A 296 -5.90 18.84 5.02
C LEU A 296 -7.27 19.00 4.37
N ILE A 297 -7.43 18.37 3.20
CA ILE A 297 -8.73 18.20 2.55
C ILE A 297 -9.62 17.37 3.48
N SER A 298 -10.79 17.92 3.79
CA SER A 298 -11.65 17.56 4.93
C SER A 298 -12.49 16.31 4.73
#